data_AF-A0A934I0N1-F1
#
_entry.id   AF-A0A934I0N1-F1
#
_cell.length_a   1.000
_cell.length_b   1.000
_cell.length_c   1.000
_cell.angle_alpha   90.00
_cell.angle_beta   90.00
_cell.angle_gamma   90.00
#
_symmetry.space_group_name_H-M   'P 1'
#
loop_
_entity.id
_entity.type
_entity.pdbx_description
1 polymer ?
#
loop_
_entity_poly.entity_id
_entity_poly.type
_entity_poly.pdbx_seq_one_letter_code
_entity_poly.pdbx_strand_id
1 'polypeptide(L)'
;MNNCILIKDFNFSINPYEISKKLNLSHDRNIRIIESLAKEAEKIAVPKAVFKECFICERGDNFVVLDGIKFNSRVININLSSESRAFPYIVTCGTELKHWCDSNSDKFERKVAEFITQEILIQCHILLKNYIEKNFNTGNLARVNPGSTVDWDIKEQENIFSILGDKVSSTGVVLDSNYFMFPEKTYSGVYFHNETNYKNCYMCTAKACPFRERNYDDGYYDKHFK
;
A
#
# COMPACT_ATOMS: atom_id res chain seq x y z
N MET A 1 13.07 -5.83 -21.91
CA MET A 1 12.93 -4.42 -21.47
C MET A 1 12.18 -4.42 -20.14
N ASN A 2 12.73 -3.82 -19.09
CA ASN A 2 12.10 -3.86 -17.78
C ASN A 2 10.96 -2.82 -17.73
N ASN A 3 9.74 -3.25 -18.05
CA ASN A 3 8.53 -2.41 -18.17
C ASN A 3 7.96 -1.94 -16.81
N CYS A 4 8.84 -1.66 -15.85
CA CYS A 4 8.44 -1.10 -14.57
C CYS A 4 8.04 0.38 -14.77
N ILE A 5 6.92 0.80 -14.18
CA ILE A 5 6.34 2.13 -14.33
C ILE A 5 6.47 2.89 -13.02
N LEU A 6 6.87 4.16 -13.11
CA LEU A 6 7.02 5.08 -11.99
C LEU A 6 6.01 6.22 -12.13
N ILE A 7 5.24 6.47 -11.08
CA ILE A 7 4.29 7.58 -10.96
C ILE A 7 4.83 8.56 -9.92
N LYS A 8 4.86 9.85 -10.25
CA LYS A 8 5.30 10.94 -9.37
C LYS A 8 4.24 12.03 -9.16
N ASP A 9 3.20 12.05 -9.99
CA ASP A 9 2.24 13.16 -10.07
C ASP A 9 0.86 12.73 -9.56
N PHE A 10 0.79 12.26 -8.31
CA PHE A 10 -0.51 11.99 -7.70
C PHE A 10 -1.24 13.29 -7.41
N ASN A 11 -2.44 13.44 -7.97
CA ASN A 11 -3.33 14.54 -7.63
C ASN A 11 -4.24 14.11 -6.46
N PHE A 12 -4.00 14.64 -5.28
CA PHE A 12 -4.75 14.37 -4.06
C PHE A 12 -5.07 15.70 -3.36
N SER A 13 -6.05 15.68 -2.47
CA SER A 13 -6.38 16.85 -1.65
C SER A 13 -6.76 16.42 -0.24
N ILE A 14 -6.44 17.27 0.71
CA ILE A 14 -6.64 17.02 2.12
C ILE A 14 -7.85 17.83 2.57
N ASN A 15 -8.82 17.15 3.20
CA ASN A 15 -9.97 17.82 3.80
C ASN A 15 -9.77 17.95 5.32
N PRO A 16 -9.45 19.15 5.84
CA PRO A 16 -9.22 19.36 7.26
C PRO A 16 -10.42 18.99 8.13
N TYR A 17 -11.64 19.16 7.62
CA TYR A 17 -12.87 18.80 8.33
C TYR A 17 -13.04 17.29 8.49
N GLU A 18 -12.71 16.51 7.46
CA GLU A 18 -12.74 15.05 7.58
C GLU A 18 -11.66 14.54 8.54
N ILE A 19 -10.48 15.16 8.55
CA ILE A 19 -9.43 14.84 9.52
C ILE A 19 -9.88 15.15 10.95
N SER A 20 -10.45 16.34 11.19
CA SER A 20 -10.90 16.74 12.52
C SER A 20 -11.98 15.80 13.05
N LYS A 21 -12.90 15.36 12.18
CA LYS A 21 -13.91 14.35 12.49
C LYS A 21 -13.29 13.00 12.83
N LYS A 22 -12.37 12.49 12.01
CA LYS A 22 -11.71 11.18 12.25
C LYS A 22 -10.87 11.17 13.54
N LEU A 23 -10.28 12.31 13.91
CA LEU A 23 -9.51 12.47 15.13
C LEU A 23 -10.38 12.82 16.36
N ASN A 24 -11.68 13.06 16.19
CA ASN A 24 -12.58 13.59 17.21
C ASN A 24 -12.08 14.91 17.84
N LEU A 25 -11.58 15.83 17.00
CA LEU A 25 -11.00 17.12 17.40
C LEU A 25 -11.88 18.28 16.89
N SER A 26 -13.01 18.53 17.55
CA SER A 26 -14.01 19.51 17.09
C SER A 26 -13.80 20.95 17.57
N HIS A 27 -12.82 21.22 18.43
CA HIS A 27 -12.55 22.57 18.94
C HIS A 27 -11.94 23.46 17.84
N ASP A 28 -12.42 24.70 17.69
CA ASP A 28 -11.97 25.64 16.64
C ASP A 28 -10.44 25.80 16.57
N ARG A 29 -9.77 25.84 17.73
CA ARG A 29 -8.30 25.90 17.79
C ARG A 29 -7.65 24.69 17.10
N ASN A 30 -8.18 23.49 17.33
CA ASN A 30 -7.65 22.27 16.74
C ASN A 30 -7.90 22.24 15.23
N ILE A 31 -9.08 22.71 14.79
CA ILE A 31 -9.40 22.80 13.36
C ILE A 31 -8.41 23.72 12.65
N ARG A 32 -8.09 24.89 13.21
CA ARG A 32 -7.09 25.80 12.64
C ARG A 32 -5.70 25.17 12.53
N ILE A 33 -5.29 24.40 13.53
CA ILE A 33 -4.02 23.64 13.50
C ILE A 33 -4.06 22.61 12.37
N ILE A 34 -5.12 21.82 12.27
CA ILE A 34 -5.30 20.82 11.21
C ILE A 34 -5.29 21.47 9.83
N GLU A 35 -5.96 22.61 9.65
CA GLU A 35 -5.96 23.37 8.39
C GLU A 35 -4.57 23.85 8.00
N SER A 36 -3.77 24.35 8.96
CA SER A 36 -2.39 24.76 8.71
C SER A 36 -1.53 23.57 8.30
N LEU A 37 -1.56 22.49 9.08
CA LEU A 37 -0.77 21.28 8.82
C LEU A 37 -1.16 20.61 7.50
N ALA A 38 -2.45 20.61 7.14
CA ALA A 38 -2.91 20.07 5.86
C ALA A 38 -2.33 20.87 4.68
N LYS A 39 -2.39 22.20 4.74
CA LYS A 39 -1.81 23.08 3.70
C LYS A 39 -0.31 22.93 3.57
N GLU A 40 0.40 22.71 4.68
CA GLU A 40 1.83 22.44 4.67
C GLU A 40 2.13 21.08 4.04
N ALA A 41 1.42 20.03 4.48
CA ALA A 41 1.60 18.69 3.97
C ALA A 41 1.36 18.62 2.45
N GLU A 42 0.33 19.27 1.91
CA GLU A 42 0.06 19.32 0.47
C GLU A 42 1.21 19.94 -0.34
N LYS A 43 1.95 20.90 0.23
CA LYS A 43 3.10 21.53 -0.43
C LYS A 43 4.37 20.70 -0.36
N ILE A 44 4.51 19.90 0.69
CA ILE A 44 5.72 19.10 0.99
C ILE A 44 5.64 17.72 0.35
N ALA A 45 4.43 17.16 0.26
CA ALA A 45 4.19 15.82 -0.20
C ALA A 45 4.69 15.60 -1.62
N VAL A 46 5.56 14.60 -1.78
CA VAL A 46 6.02 14.11 -3.09
C VAL A 46 5.74 12.61 -3.17
N PRO A 47 4.46 12.20 -3.22
CA PRO A 47 4.09 10.80 -3.28
C PRO A 47 4.60 10.15 -4.57
N LYS A 48 5.07 8.92 -4.43
CA LYS A 48 5.67 8.16 -5.53
C LYS A 48 5.14 6.75 -5.48
N ALA A 49 4.92 6.15 -6.65
CA ALA A 49 4.60 4.73 -6.74
C ALA A 49 5.36 4.10 -7.87
N VAL A 50 5.75 2.86 -7.68
CA VAL A 50 6.41 2.04 -8.68
C VAL A 50 5.68 0.70 -8.74
N PHE A 51 5.36 0.25 -9.95
CA PHE A 51 4.70 -1.04 -10.16
C PHE A 51 5.16 -1.64 -11.48
N LYS A 52 4.85 -2.91 -11.70
CA LYS A 52 5.16 -3.59 -12.95
C LYS A 52 4.06 -4.59 -13.29
N GLU A 53 3.61 -4.61 -14.53
CA GLU A 53 2.81 -5.72 -15.05
C GLU A 53 3.72 -6.95 -15.19
N CYS A 54 3.40 -8.01 -14.46
CA CYS A 54 4.14 -9.26 -14.48
C CYS A 54 3.23 -10.40 -14.93
N PHE A 55 3.78 -11.37 -15.63
CA PHE A 55 3.06 -12.54 -16.09
C PHE A 55 3.33 -13.75 -15.20
N ILE A 56 2.33 -14.60 -15.05
CA ILE A 56 2.43 -15.84 -14.28
C ILE A 56 3.12 -16.88 -15.17
N CYS A 57 4.33 -17.29 -14.79
CA CYS A 57 5.15 -18.21 -15.57
C CYS A 57 4.98 -19.66 -15.12
N GLU A 58 4.80 -19.87 -13.81
CA GLU A 58 4.73 -21.20 -13.19
C GLU A 58 3.90 -21.11 -11.90
N ARG A 59 3.29 -22.24 -11.53
CA ARG A 59 2.50 -22.39 -10.31
C ARG A 59 2.73 -23.78 -9.73
N GLY A 60 2.70 -23.88 -8.41
CA GLY A 60 2.58 -25.15 -7.69
C GLY A 60 1.45 -25.08 -6.68
N ASP A 61 1.46 -25.93 -5.65
CA ASP A 61 0.39 -25.94 -4.65
C ASP A 61 0.42 -24.70 -3.74
N ASN A 62 1.63 -24.26 -3.36
CA ASN A 62 1.87 -23.19 -2.37
C ASN A 62 2.78 -22.08 -2.89
N PHE A 63 2.89 -21.91 -4.22
CA PHE A 63 3.68 -20.85 -4.81
C PHE A 63 3.17 -20.42 -6.18
N VAL A 64 3.56 -19.21 -6.57
CA VAL A 64 3.41 -18.68 -7.93
C VAL A 64 4.73 -18.04 -8.36
N VAL A 65 5.05 -18.10 -9.64
CA VAL A 65 6.22 -17.42 -10.23
C VAL A 65 5.74 -16.27 -11.10
N LEU A 66 6.10 -15.04 -10.75
CA LEU A 66 5.81 -13.83 -11.52
C LEU A 66 7.09 -13.34 -12.18
N ASP A 67 7.14 -13.28 -13.51
CA ASP A 67 8.33 -12.84 -14.27
C ASP A 67 9.64 -13.52 -13.80
N GLY A 68 9.58 -14.82 -13.50
CA GLY A 68 10.73 -15.61 -13.03
C GLY A 68 11.05 -15.51 -11.54
N ILE A 69 10.34 -14.69 -10.76
CA ILE A 69 10.51 -14.57 -9.30
C ILE A 69 9.40 -15.33 -8.57
N LYS A 70 9.80 -16.24 -7.67
CA LYS A 70 8.90 -17.13 -6.93
C LYS A 70 8.40 -16.46 -5.65
N PHE A 71 7.07 -16.47 -5.46
CA PHE A 71 6.38 -16.07 -4.24
C PHE A 71 5.82 -17.31 -3.54
N ASN A 72 6.21 -17.56 -2.30
CA ASN A 72 5.73 -18.71 -1.54
C ASN A 72 4.50 -18.31 -0.71
N SER A 73 3.32 -18.58 -1.25
CA SER A 73 2.04 -18.44 -0.57
C SER A 73 0.96 -19.20 -1.35
N ARG A 74 0.19 -20.02 -0.64
CA ARG A 74 -1.03 -20.65 -1.14
C ARG A 74 -2.11 -19.62 -1.40
N VAL A 75 -2.23 -18.61 -0.53
CA VAL A 75 -3.19 -17.52 -0.71
C VAL A 75 -2.97 -16.79 -2.03
N ILE A 76 -1.73 -16.40 -2.34
CA ILE A 76 -1.42 -15.74 -3.61
C ILE A 76 -1.70 -16.69 -4.78
N ASN A 77 -1.24 -17.94 -4.69
CA ASN A 77 -1.43 -18.91 -5.76
C ASN A 77 -2.92 -19.09 -6.13
N ILE A 78 -3.78 -19.31 -5.12
CA ILE A 78 -5.22 -19.50 -5.30
C ILE A 78 -5.88 -18.21 -5.84
N ASN A 79 -5.56 -17.05 -5.26
CA ASN A 79 -6.10 -15.77 -5.70
C ASN A 79 -5.77 -15.44 -7.15
N LEU A 80 -4.61 -15.90 -7.63
CA LEU A 80 -4.20 -15.68 -9.01
C LEU A 80 -4.63 -16.81 -9.95
N SER A 81 -5.29 -17.88 -9.49
CA SER A 81 -5.46 -19.15 -10.22
C SER A 81 -6.10 -19.02 -11.61
N SER A 82 -7.04 -18.07 -11.78
CA SER A 82 -7.68 -17.69 -13.05
C SER A 82 -6.95 -16.60 -13.83
N GLU A 83 -5.90 -16.02 -13.25
CA GLU A 83 -5.21 -14.85 -13.78
C GLU A 83 -4.01 -15.23 -14.64
N SER A 84 -3.73 -14.40 -15.65
CA SER A 84 -2.52 -14.47 -16.48
C SER A 84 -1.44 -13.47 -16.07
N ARG A 85 -1.83 -12.43 -15.34
CA ARG A 85 -0.97 -11.31 -14.96
C ARG A 85 -1.30 -10.78 -13.57
N ALA A 86 -0.31 -10.16 -12.94
CA ALA A 86 -0.43 -9.49 -11.66
C ALA A 86 0.45 -8.24 -11.64
N PHE A 87 0.22 -7.35 -10.66
CA PHE A 87 0.90 -6.06 -10.57
C PHE A 87 1.56 -5.88 -9.19
N PRO A 88 2.77 -6.41 -8.99
CA PRO A 88 3.60 -6.05 -7.85
C PRO A 88 3.82 -4.54 -7.80
N TYR A 89 3.71 -3.95 -6.61
CA TYR A 89 3.78 -2.50 -6.44
C TYR A 89 4.39 -2.08 -5.10
N ILE A 90 4.91 -0.85 -5.09
CA ILE A 90 5.26 -0.05 -3.92
C ILE A 90 4.66 1.35 -4.11
N VAL A 91 4.03 1.89 -3.07
CA VAL A 91 3.52 3.27 -3.02
C VAL A 91 3.93 3.92 -1.71
N THR A 92 4.38 5.16 -1.79
CA THR A 92 4.81 5.95 -0.63
C THR A 92 4.27 7.37 -0.75
N CYS A 93 4.09 8.04 0.39
CA CYS A 93 3.80 9.46 0.44
C CYS A 93 5.07 10.34 0.39
N GLY A 94 6.26 9.72 0.34
CA GLY A 94 7.55 10.40 0.21
C GLY A 94 8.31 10.56 1.53
N THR A 95 9.64 10.62 1.42
CA THR A 95 10.55 10.87 2.55
C THR A 95 10.40 12.30 3.09
N GLU A 96 9.96 13.21 2.23
CA GLU A 96 9.74 14.62 2.53
C GLU A 96 8.70 14.79 3.66
N LEU A 97 7.59 14.04 3.61
CA LEU A 97 6.59 14.05 4.69
C LEU A 97 7.08 13.38 5.97
N LYS A 98 7.94 12.36 5.87
CA LYS A 98 8.56 11.74 7.06
C LYS A 98 9.40 12.76 7.82
N HIS A 99 10.27 13.48 7.11
CA HIS A 99 11.10 14.53 7.72
C HIS A 99 10.28 15.69 8.26
N TRP A 100 9.22 16.11 7.55
CA TRP A 100 8.30 17.13 8.06
C TRP A 100 7.62 16.68 9.36
N CYS A 101 7.03 15.48 9.41
CA CYS A 101 6.47 14.91 10.63
C CYS A 101 7.49 14.89 11.79
N ASP A 102 8.72 14.45 11.52
CA ASP A 102 9.77 14.35 12.54
C ASP A 102 10.24 15.71 13.07
N SER A 103 10.13 16.76 12.26
CA SER A 103 10.52 18.13 12.62
C SER A 103 9.56 18.80 13.61
N ASN A 104 8.34 18.30 13.75
CA ASN A 104 7.32 18.87 14.64
C ASN A 104 7.65 18.60 16.13
N SER A 105 8.12 19.60 16.87
CA SER A 105 8.46 19.45 18.29
C SER A 105 7.23 19.32 19.20
N ASP A 106 6.09 19.89 18.80
CA ASP A 106 4.83 19.72 19.52
C ASP A 106 4.25 18.32 19.28
N LYS A 107 3.92 17.62 20.37
CA LYS A 107 3.45 16.23 20.30
C LYS A 107 2.05 16.10 19.69
N PHE A 108 1.19 17.09 19.91
CA PHE A 108 -0.16 17.09 19.35
C PHE A 108 -0.10 17.34 17.85
N GLU A 109 0.64 18.36 17.42
CA GLU A 109 0.84 18.67 16.00
C GLU A 109 1.52 17.51 15.26
N ARG A 110 2.54 16.89 15.84
CA ARG A 110 3.17 15.69 15.28
C ARG A 110 2.17 14.55 15.06
N LYS A 111 1.29 14.29 16.03
CA LYS A 111 0.25 13.25 15.89
C LYS A 111 -0.76 13.58 14.78
N VAL A 112 -1.13 14.86 14.65
CA VAL A 112 -2.00 15.32 13.56
C VAL A 112 -1.27 15.19 12.22
N ALA A 113 0.00 15.57 12.14
CA ALA A 113 0.84 15.44 10.96
C ALA A 113 0.97 13.98 10.51
N GLU A 114 1.25 13.04 11.43
CA GLU A 114 1.30 11.60 11.14
C GLU A 114 -0.04 11.07 10.58
N PHE A 115 -1.15 11.57 11.10
CA PHE A 115 -2.49 11.23 10.61
C PHE A 115 -2.72 11.77 9.20
N ILE A 116 -2.35 13.02 8.94
CA ILE A 116 -2.43 13.64 7.61
C ILE A 116 -1.59 12.86 6.60
N THR A 117 -0.34 12.53 6.93
CA THR A 117 0.54 11.71 6.08
C THR A 117 -0.08 10.35 5.79
N GLN A 118 -0.73 9.72 6.78
CA GLN A 118 -1.43 8.45 6.60
C GLN A 118 -2.61 8.57 5.62
N GLU A 119 -3.38 9.65 5.69
CA GLU A 119 -4.50 9.92 4.78
C GLU A 119 -4.00 10.17 3.34
N ILE A 120 -2.90 10.89 3.17
CA ILE A 120 -2.26 11.08 1.85
C ILE A 120 -1.87 9.72 1.26
N LEU A 121 -1.22 8.84 2.04
CA LEU A 121 -0.84 7.51 1.56
C LEU A 121 -2.06 6.67 1.13
N ILE A 122 -3.18 6.76 1.86
CA ILE A 122 -4.44 6.08 1.48
C ILE A 122 -4.92 6.58 0.12
N GLN A 123 -4.93 7.89 -0.09
CA GLN A 123 -5.34 8.46 -1.38
C GLN A 123 -4.40 8.02 -2.51
N CYS A 124 -3.09 8.05 -2.29
CA CYS A 124 -2.10 7.60 -3.29
C CYS A 124 -2.29 6.13 -3.66
N HIS A 125 -2.59 5.26 -2.69
CA HIS A 125 -2.91 3.85 -2.92
C HIS A 125 -4.17 3.68 -3.79
N ILE A 126 -5.23 4.46 -3.51
CA ILE A 126 -6.47 4.43 -4.32
C ILE A 126 -6.21 4.94 -5.74
N LEU A 127 -5.45 6.03 -5.88
CA LEU A 127 -5.09 6.59 -7.18
C LEU A 127 -4.23 5.63 -8.00
N LEU A 128 -3.28 4.92 -7.37
CA LEU A 128 -2.48 3.88 -8.02
C LEU A 128 -3.37 2.74 -8.52
N LYS A 129 -4.27 2.24 -7.66
CA LYS A 129 -5.24 1.21 -8.06
C LYS A 129 -6.05 1.66 -9.27
N ASN A 130 -6.66 2.84 -9.21
CA ASN A 130 -7.47 3.39 -10.31
C ASN A 130 -6.64 3.59 -11.59
N TYR A 131 -5.37 3.99 -11.46
CA TYR A 131 -4.46 4.11 -12.60
C TYR A 131 -4.24 2.75 -13.27
N ILE A 132 -3.96 1.70 -12.51
CA ILE A 132 -3.75 0.35 -13.05
C ILE A 132 -5.05 -0.15 -13.70
N GLU A 133 -6.20 -0.02 -13.02
CA GLU A 133 -7.51 -0.42 -13.52
C GLU A 133 -7.82 0.21 -14.88
N LYS A 134 -7.59 1.52 -15.00
CA LYS A 134 -7.86 2.30 -16.21
C LYS A 134 -6.88 2.00 -17.35
N ASN A 135 -5.57 1.96 -17.07
CA ASN A 135 -4.56 1.90 -18.13
C ASN A 135 -4.26 0.47 -18.60
N PHE A 136 -4.55 -0.54 -17.77
CA PHE A 136 -4.32 -1.95 -18.09
C PHE A 136 -5.61 -2.74 -18.33
N ASN A 137 -6.78 -2.08 -18.25
CA ASN A 137 -8.10 -2.67 -18.45
C ASN A 137 -8.30 -3.94 -17.61
N THR A 138 -7.97 -3.86 -16.32
CA THR A 138 -7.98 -5.02 -15.43
C THR A 138 -9.33 -5.31 -14.81
N GLY A 139 -10.36 -4.48 -15.03
CA GLY A 139 -11.56 -4.50 -14.18
C GLY A 139 -11.22 -4.17 -12.72
N ASN A 140 -12.01 -4.64 -11.76
CA ASN A 140 -11.75 -4.38 -10.33
C ASN A 140 -10.50 -5.13 -9.84
N LEU A 141 -9.63 -4.45 -9.11
CA LEU A 141 -8.45 -5.04 -8.49
C LEU A 141 -8.65 -5.33 -6.99
N ALA A 142 -8.15 -6.49 -6.58
CA ALA A 142 -7.84 -6.85 -5.21
C ALA A 142 -6.33 -6.72 -5.01
N ARG A 143 -5.91 -6.73 -3.75
CA ARG A 143 -4.50 -6.78 -3.37
C ARG A 143 -4.28 -7.80 -2.28
N VAL A 144 -3.12 -8.42 -2.31
CA VAL A 144 -2.57 -9.19 -1.20
C VAL A 144 -1.29 -8.51 -0.74
N ASN A 145 -0.97 -8.56 0.56
CA ASN A 145 0.16 -7.85 1.15
C ASN A 145 1.06 -8.78 1.97
N PRO A 146 2.40 -8.71 1.83
CA PRO A 146 3.33 -9.47 2.68
C PRO A 146 3.07 -9.21 4.17
N GLY A 147 3.21 -10.24 5.00
CA GLY A 147 2.98 -10.18 6.45
C GLY A 147 1.53 -9.98 6.88
N SER A 148 0.58 -9.92 5.94
CA SER A 148 -0.83 -9.63 6.23
C SER A 148 -1.77 -10.83 6.04
N THR A 149 -1.27 -11.96 5.55
CA THR A 149 -2.00 -13.22 5.44
C THR A 149 -1.31 -14.28 6.31
N VAL A 150 -1.97 -15.43 6.50
CA VAL A 150 -1.47 -16.49 7.38
C VAL A 150 -0.21 -17.18 6.86
N ASP A 151 0.07 -17.11 5.55
CA ASP A 151 1.08 -17.90 4.86
C ASP A 151 2.02 -17.08 3.97
N TRP A 152 1.92 -15.75 3.97
CA TRP A 152 2.83 -14.90 3.21
C TRP A 152 3.67 -14.03 4.14
N ASP A 153 4.92 -14.45 4.35
CA ASP A 153 5.87 -13.82 5.26
C ASP A 153 6.21 -12.38 4.81
N ILE A 154 6.46 -11.48 5.77
CA ILE A 154 6.95 -10.12 5.48
C ILE A 154 8.24 -10.14 4.67
N LYS A 155 9.09 -11.17 4.85
CA LYS A 155 10.37 -11.34 4.13
C LYS A 155 10.22 -11.37 2.61
N GLU A 156 9.10 -11.87 2.14
CA GLU A 156 8.77 -11.95 0.71
C GLU A 156 8.58 -10.56 0.06
N GLN A 157 8.61 -9.47 0.84
CA GLN A 157 8.72 -8.12 0.32
C GLN A 157 9.99 -7.93 -0.54
N GLU A 158 11.10 -8.63 -0.24
CA GLU A 158 12.30 -8.64 -1.11
C GLU A 158 12.00 -9.07 -2.54
N ASN A 159 11.06 -9.99 -2.74
CA ASN A 159 10.67 -10.46 -4.07
C ASN A 159 9.93 -9.36 -4.86
N ILE A 160 9.15 -8.51 -4.18
CA ILE A 160 8.54 -7.32 -4.79
C ILE A 160 9.63 -6.33 -5.19
N PHE A 161 10.59 -6.05 -4.30
CA PHE A 161 11.71 -5.15 -4.60
C PHE A 161 12.54 -5.68 -5.79
N SER A 162 12.79 -6.98 -5.84
CA SER A 162 13.54 -7.63 -6.92
C SER A 162 12.81 -7.52 -8.27
N ILE A 163 11.48 -7.69 -8.31
CA ILE A 163 10.68 -7.51 -9.53
C ILE A 163 10.76 -6.07 -10.05
N LEU A 164 10.66 -5.10 -9.14
CA LEU A 164 10.60 -3.68 -9.48
C LEU A 164 12.00 -3.10 -9.78
N GLY A 165 13.04 -3.74 -9.26
CA GLY A 165 14.45 -3.47 -9.54
C GLY A 165 14.85 -2.03 -9.23
N ASP A 166 15.79 -1.50 -10.01
CA ASP A 166 16.41 -0.19 -9.78
C ASP A 166 15.43 0.99 -9.71
N LYS A 167 14.22 0.86 -10.30
CA LYS A 167 13.21 1.93 -10.25
C LYS A 167 12.68 2.19 -8.85
N VAL A 168 12.78 1.23 -7.92
CA VAL A 168 12.41 1.45 -6.52
C VAL A 168 13.23 2.59 -5.92
N SER A 169 14.52 2.70 -6.24
CA SER A 169 15.39 3.79 -5.75
C SER A 169 14.84 5.19 -6.05
N SER A 170 14.13 5.36 -7.16
CA SER A 170 13.53 6.64 -7.57
C SER A 170 12.35 7.08 -6.69
N THR A 171 11.85 6.20 -5.83
CA THR A 171 10.82 6.50 -4.84
C THR A 171 11.40 7.00 -3.51
N GLY A 172 12.70 6.76 -3.26
CA GLY A 172 13.33 6.95 -1.96
C GLY A 172 13.00 5.86 -0.93
N VAL A 173 12.22 4.85 -1.32
CA VAL A 173 11.89 3.72 -0.45
C VAL A 173 13.08 2.76 -0.35
N VAL A 174 13.41 2.38 0.87
CA VAL A 174 14.40 1.34 1.17
C VAL A 174 13.78 0.25 2.04
N LEU A 175 14.30 -0.96 1.93
CA LEU A 175 13.95 -2.10 2.78
C LEU A 175 15.10 -2.34 3.76
N ASP A 176 14.81 -2.39 5.07
CA ASP A 176 15.81 -2.66 6.09
C ASP A 176 16.08 -4.16 6.27
N SER A 177 17.04 -4.52 7.13
CA SER A 177 17.40 -5.92 7.40
C SER A 177 16.31 -6.74 8.10
N ASN A 178 15.27 -6.07 8.63
CA ASN A 178 14.11 -6.70 9.25
C ASN A 178 12.90 -6.66 8.30
N TYR A 179 13.10 -6.34 7.03
CA TYR A 179 12.06 -6.29 6.00
C TYR A 179 10.99 -5.22 6.25
N PHE A 180 11.34 -4.15 6.96
CA PHE A 180 10.50 -2.96 7.08
C PHE A 180 10.90 -1.91 6.05
N MET A 181 9.91 -1.23 5.49
CA MET A 181 10.14 -0.14 4.54
C MET A 181 10.34 1.19 5.25
N PHE A 182 11.31 1.96 4.78
CA PHE A 182 11.46 3.38 5.10
C PHE A 182 11.21 4.23 3.84
N PRO A 183 10.42 5.32 3.91
CA PRO A 183 9.67 5.77 5.09
C PRO A 183 8.55 4.79 5.45
N GLU A 184 8.18 4.73 6.74
CA GLU A 184 7.21 3.76 7.28
C GLU A 184 5.81 3.95 6.68
N LYS A 185 5.51 5.15 6.19
CA LYS A 185 4.32 5.46 5.40
C LYS A 185 4.50 5.04 3.94
N THR A 186 4.76 3.75 3.78
CA THR A 186 4.89 3.06 2.49
C THR A 186 4.07 1.78 2.53
N TYR A 187 3.52 1.40 1.38
CA TYR A 187 2.73 0.20 1.23
C TYR A 187 3.18 -0.58 -0.01
N SER A 188 3.27 -1.90 0.12
CA SER A 188 3.62 -2.79 -0.99
C SER A 188 2.67 -3.97 -1.05
N GLY A 189 2.58 -4.58 -2.21
CA GLY A 189 1.81 -5.81 -2.37
C GLY A 189 1.76 -6.24 -3.83
N VAL A 190 0.81 -7.11 -4.12
CA VAL A 190 0.51 -7.55 -5.48
C VAL A 190 -0.96 -7.29 -5.74
N TYR A 191 -1.27 -6.46 -6.75
CA TYR A 191 -2.62 -6.34 -7.26
C TYR A 191 -2.92 -7.41 -8.30
N PHE A 192 -4.19 -7.81 -8.37
CA PHE A 192 -4.71 -8.77 -9.35
C PHE A 192 -6.21 -8.58 -9.57
N HIS A 193 -6.74 -9.09 -10.68
CA HIS A 193 -8.18 -9.00 -10.96
C HIS A 193 -9.00 -9.70 -9.89
N ASN A 194 -10.15 -9.12 -9.52
CA ASN A 194 -10.91 -9.52 -8.34
C ASN A 194 -12.33 -9.99 -8.68
N GLU A 195 -12.44 -11.16 -9.32
CA GLU A 195 -13.76 -11.77 -9.60
C GLU A 195 -14.43 -12.30 -8.34
N THR A 196 -13.65 -12.71 -7.34
CA THR A 196 -14.15 -13.40 -6.13
C THR A 196 -14.48 -12.46 -4.97
N ASN A 197 -14.40 -11.14 -5.18
CA ASN A 197 -14.57 -10.12 -4.15
C ASN A 197 -13.66 -10.35 -2.92
N TYR A 198 -12.44 -10.84 -3.17
CA TYR A 198 -11.42 -11.04 -2.17
C TYR A 198 -11.10 -9.73 -1.44
N LYS A 199 -10.88 -9.85 -0.12
CA LYS A 199 -10.39 -8.77 0.74
C LYS A 199 -9.31 -9.31 1.66
N ASN A 200 -8.07 -8.82 1.49
CA ASN A 200 -6.92 -9.17 2.35
C ASN A 200 -7.21 -9.01 3.85
N CYS A 201 -8.09 -8.05 4.20
CA CYS A 201 -8.51 -7.77 5.56
C CYS A 201 -9.13 -8.96 6.30
N TYR A 202 -9.73 -9.94 5.60
CA TYR A 202 -10.28 -11.13 6.25
C TYR A 202 -9.21 -12.00 6.92
N MET A 203 -7.94 -11.92 6.48
CA MET A 203 -6.83 -12.68 7.07
C MET A 203 -5.83 -11.82 7.86
N CYS A 204 -5.97 -10.49 7.82
CA CYS A 204 -5.04 -9.58 8.47
C CYS A 204 -5.43 -9.33 9.94
N THR A 205 -4.59 -9.75 10.87
CA THR A 205 -4.76 -9.64 12.33
C THR A 205 -4.47 -8.23 12.89
N ALA A 206 -3.97 -7.30 12.07
CA ALA A 206 -3.60 -5.95 12.50
C ALA A 206 -4.82 -5.13 12.96
N LYS A 207 -4.97 -4.89 14.27
CA LYS A 207 -6.20 -4.29 14.83
C LYS A 207 -6.47 -2.85 14.39
N ALA A 208 -5.44 -2.01 14.32
CA ALA A 208 -5.56 -0.57 14.02
C ALA A 208 -4.93 -0.24 12.66
N CYS A 209 -5.51 -0.78 11.58
CA CYS A 209 -5.05 -0.51 10.22
C CYS A 209 -5.94 0.57 9.57
N PRO A 210 -5.37 1.70 9.09
CA PRO A 210 -6.14 2.74 8.43
C PRO A 210 -6.65 2.31 7.04
N PHE A 211 -6.10 1.24 6.46
CA PHE A 211 -6.56 0.61 5.21
C PHE A 211 -7.61 -0.51 5.42
N ARG A 212 -8.18 -0.63 6.62
CA ARG A 212 -9.12 -1.70 6.98
C ARG A 212 -10.43 -1.55 6.21
N GLU A 213 -10.75 -2.52 5.35
CA GLU A 213 -11.98 -2.56 4.54
C GLU A 213 -13.04 -3.53 5.13
N ARG A 214 -12.60 -4.54 5.87
CA ARG A 214 -13.42 -5.62 6.46
C ARG A 214 -12.82 -6.12 7.77
N ASN A 215 -13.65 -6.64 8.67
CA ASN A 215 -13.16 -7.29 9.89
C ASN A 215 -12.38 -8.57 9.57
N TYR A 216 -11.44 -8.90 10.44
CA TYR A 216 -10.77 -10.20 10.42
C TYR A 216 -11.79 -11.33 10.63
N ASP A 217 -11.60 -12.45 9.93
CA ASP A 217 -12.47 -13.62 9.97
C ASP A 217 -11.60 -14.89 10.12
N ASP A 218 -11.63 -15.47 11.32
CA ASP A 218 -10.87 -16.67 11.68
C ASP A 218 -11.14 -17.87 10.76
N GLY A 219 -12.34 -17.97 10.17
CA GLY A 219 -12.74 -19.06 9.30
C GLY A 219 -12.44 -18.84 7.81
N TYR A 220 -12.03 -17.63 7.42
CA TYR A 220 -11.90 -17.27 6.00
C TYR A 220 -10.82 -18.09 5.29
N TYR A 221 -9.67 -18.30 5.93
CA TYR A 221 -8.59 -19.09 5.34
C TYR A 221 -9.04 -20.53 5.09
N ASP A 222 -9.64 -21.18 6.09
CA ASP A 222 -10.05 -22.59 6.00
C ASP A 222 -11.14 -22.82 4.96
N LYS A 223 -12.03 -21.85 4.78
CA LYS A 223 -13.13 -21.95 3.82
C LYS A 223 -12.71 -21.74 2.36
N HIS A 224 -11.70 -20.91 2.13
CA HIS A 224 -11.36 -20.42 0.79
C HIS A 224 -9.98 -20.88 0.29
N PHE A 225 -9.11 -21.32 1.19
CA PHE A 225 -7.71 -21.61 0.89
C PHE A 225 -7.21 -22.93 1.50
N LYS A 226 -8.04 -23.76 2.13
CA LYS A 226 -7.68 -25.16 2.40
C LYS A 226 -8.30 -26.05 1.33
#